data_AF-A0A0M8VK10-F1
#
_entry.id   AF-A0A0M8VK10-F1
#
_cell.length_a   1.000
_cell.length_b   1.000
_cell.length_c   1.000
_cell.angle_alpha   90.00
_cell.angle_beta   90.00
_cell.angle_gamma   90.00
#
_symmetry.space_group_name_H-M   'P 1'
#
loop_
_entity.id
_entity.type
_entity.pdbx_description
1 polymer ?
#
loop_
_entity_poly.entity_id
_entity_poly.type
_entity_poly.pdbx_seq_one_letter_code
_entity_poly.pdbx_strand_id
1 'polypeptide(L)'
;MSMSTLLDIGELRARAEDEARVPDGGRPAAATLTLGADGEALPAATELAALLPRVPVAGVRLARPADFSALPGDEIARIIALLRECSSTGARVIWSLVLGARQLDLIPRLDHLPAPETITVAGRGTTSAGEWRSARNFGLLHFRKGPAFLSVVDERPESCDRIIIDDPATTEVFLQGLEGCAWTELTRDPRHAAAARDLAAKGLLLRVGDHAVTLPVHMRAWPLGAALLGGTLASAGKKKDE
;
A
#
# COMPACT_ATOMS: atom_id res chain seq x y z
N MET A 1 -14.73 5.12 -26.40
CA MET A 1 -13.77 5.61 -25.38
C MET A 1 -14.55 6.49 -24.43
N SER A 2 -14.86 6.00 -23.22
CA SER A 2 -15.55 6.81 -22.21
C SER A 2 -14.57 7.83 -21.67
N MET A 3 -14.88 9.12 -21.75
CA MET A 3 -14.07 10.16 -21.08
C MET A 3 -14.17 9.92 -19.57
N SER A 4 -13.08 9.46 -18.96
CA SER A 4 -12.98 9.44 -17.50
C SER A 4 -12.79 10.87 -17.05
N THR A 5 -13.73 11.38 -16.26
CA THR A 5 -13.58 12.69 -15.61
C THR A 5 -12.40 12.61 -14.64
N LEU A 6 -11.53 13.61 -14.64
CA LEU A 6 -10.48 13.70 -13.62
C LEU A 6 -11.07 14.39 -12.39
N LEU A 7 -10.75 13.85 -11.22
CA LEU A 7 -11.10 14.40 -9.92
C LEU A 7 -9.80 14.69 -9.17
N ASP A 8 -9.66 15.83 -8.50
CA ASP A 8 -8.52 16.07 -7.59
C ASP A 8 -8.89 15.79 -6.13
N ILE A 9 -7.91 15.90 -5.21
CA ILE A 9 -8.12 15.62 -3.80
C ILE A 9 -9.01 16.68 -3.11
N GLY A 10 -8.98 17.93 -3.56
CA GLY A 10 -9.85 19.00 -3.08
C GLY A 10 -11.32 18.75 -3.42
N GLU A 11 -11.59 18.35 -4.66
CA GLU A 11 -12.92 17.96 -5.12
C GLU A 11 -13.42 16.71 -4.39
N LEU A 12 -12.54 15.73 -4.12
CA LEU A 12 -12.89 14.54 -3.34
C LEU A 12 -13.30 14.91 -1.90
N ARG A 13 -12.56 15.81 -1.25
CA ARG A 13 -12.88 16.32 0.09
C ARG A 13 -14.24 17.02 0.10
N ALA A 14 -14.48 17.94 -0.83
CA ALA A 14 -15.74 18.66 -0.93
C ALA A 14 -16.94 17.72 -1.12
N ARG A 15 -16.82 16.70 -1.98
CA ARG A 15 -17.87 15.69 -2.18
C ARG A 15 -18.11 14.83 -0.95
N ALA A 16 -17.06 14.47 -0.21
CA ALA A 16 -17.19 13.70 1.01
C ALA A 16 -17.94 14.49 2.11
N GLU A 17 -17.76 15.82 2.16
CA GLU A 17 -18.51 16.71 3.07
C GLU A 17 -19.99 16.82 2.68
N ASP A 18 -20.28 16.91 1.37
CA ASP A 18 -21.65 16.98 0.83
C ASP A 18 -22.44 15.66 0.94
N GLU A 19 -21.75 14.51 1.00
CA GLU A 19 -22.35 13.18 1.11
C GLU A 19 -23.10 12.90 2.42
N ALA A 20 -23.13 13.84 3.36
CA ALA A 20 -24.19 13.86 4.37
C ALA A 20 -25.61 14.00 3.74
N ARG A 21 -25.73 14.18 2.41
CA ARG A 21 -26.97 14.57 1.73
C ARG A 21 -27.33 13.86 0.41
N VAL A 22 -26.72 12.73 0.00
CA VAL A 22 -27.03 12.10 -1.31
C VAL A 22 -27.50 10.62 -1.20
N PRO A 23 -28.49 10.18 -2.01
CA PRO A 23 -29.30 8.97 -1.77
C PRO A 23 -28.68 7.68 -2.30
N ASP A 24 -29.14 6.55 -1.75
CA ASP A 24 -28.88 5.18 -2.22
C ASP A 24 -29.05 5.03 -3.74
N GLY A 25 -28.04 4.47 -4.41
CA GLY A 25 -28.18 3.91 -5.77
C GLY A 25 -27.37 4.56 -6.91
N GLY A 26 -26.39 5.42 -6.62
CA GLY A 26 -25.55 6.05 -7.65
C GLY A 26 -24.62 5.06 -8.39
N ARG A 27 -24.66 5.11 -9.73
CA ARG A 27 -23.76 4.39 -10.66
C ARG A 27 -22.28 4.54 -10.22
N PRO A 28 -21.41 3.51 -10.37
CA PRO A 28 -19.98 3.67 -10.08
C PRO A 28 -19.44 4.87 -10.84
N ALA A 29 -18.83 5.81 -10.12
CA ALA A 29 -18.37 7.04 -10.72
C ALA A 29 -17.31 6.74 -11.79
N ALA A 30 -17.46 7.34 -12.96
CA ALA A 30 -16.48 7.23 -14.05
C ALA A 30 -15.18 8.01 -13.77
N ALA A 31 -15.09 8.68 -12.62
CA ALA A 31 -14.03 9.62 -12.33
C ALA A 31 -12.79 8.93 -11.75
N THR A 32 -11.62 9.31 -12.25
CA THR A 32 -10.31 8.88 -11.72
C THR A 32 -9.76 9.98 -10.82
N LEU A 33 -9.46 9.66 -9.56
CA LEU A 33 -8.79 10.57 -8.64
C LEU A 33 -7.34 10.75 -9.06
N THR A 34 -6.88 11.97 -9.28
CA THR A 34 -5.50 12.31 -9.61
C THR A 34 -4.83 12.98 -8.42
N LEU A 35 -3.70 12.45 -7.97
CA LEU A 35 -2.94 12.94 -6.82
C LEU A 35 -1.57 13.48 -7.26
N GLY A 36 -1.11 14.54 -6.61
CA GLY A 36 0.21 15.14 -6.86
C GLY A 36 0.31 15.94 -8.16
N ALA A 37 -0.84 16.38 -8.69
CA ALA A 37 -0.88 17.33 -9.80
C ALA A 37 -0.36 18.71 -9.34
N ASP A 38 0.24 19.48 -10.25
CA ASP A 38 0.60 20.90 -10.05
C ASP A 38 1.44 21.25 -8.81
N GLY A 39 2.09 20.25 -8.19
CA GLY A 39 2.97 20.44 -7.03
C GLY A 39 2.24 20.30 -5.71
N GLU A 40 0.96 19.92 -5.75
CA GLU A 40 0.19 19.64 -4.54
C GLU A 40 0.82 18.47 -3.77
N ALA A 41 0.94 18.64 -2.46
CA ALA A 41 1.39 17.57 -1.58
C ALA A 41 0.40 16.40 -1.60
N LEU A 42 0.93 15.19 -1.57
CA LEU A 42 0.11 13.98 -1.49
C LEU A 42 -0.66 13.94 -0.16
N PRO A 43 -1.95 13.53 -0.16
CA PRO A 43 -2.73 13.39 1.07
C PRO A 43 -2.12 12.35 2.01
N ALA A 44 -2.52 12.37 3.27
CA ALA A 44 -2.20 11.26 4.18
C ALA A 44 -2.87 9.97 3.70
N ALA A 45 -2.27 8.82 4.00
CA ALA A 45 -2.79 7.54 3.54
C ALA A 45 -4.11 7.21 4.27
N THR A 46 -4.19 7.49 5.57
CA THR A 46 -5.42 7.42 6.38
C THR A 46 -6.51 8.38 5.90
N GLU A 47 -6.14 9.59 5.46
CA GLU A 47 -7.09 10.53 4.87
C GLU A 47 -7.71 9.92 3.60
N LEU A 48 -6.88 9.43 2.68
CA LEU A 48 -7.37 8.79 1.46
C LEU A 48 -8.24 7.57 1.78
N ALA A 49 -7.83 6.74 2.74
CA ALA A 49 -8.59 5.58 3.18
C ALA A 49 -9.97 5.93 3.79
N ALA A 50 -10.11 7.12 4.39
CA ALA A 50 -11.38 7.62 4.91
C ALA A 50 -12.29 8.21 3.82
N LEU A 51 -11.71 8.78 2.75
CA LEU A 51 -12.44 9.41 1.65
C LEU A 51 -12.94 8.40 0.60
N LEU A 52 -12.11 7.42 0.23
CA LEU A 52 -12.43 6.46 -0.85
C LEU A 52 -13.73 5.66 -0.66
N PRO A 53 -14.10 5.21 0.56
CA PRO A 53 -15.37 4.50 0.77
C PRO A 53 -16.60 5.41 0.69
N ARG A 54 -16.42 6.72 0.87
CA ARG A 54 -17.50 7.70 0.86
C ARG A 54 -17.79 8.07 -0.58
N VAL A 55 -16.77 8.57 -1.28
CA VAL A 55 -16.89 9.03 -2.67
C VAL A 55 -16.34 7.96 -3.62
N PRO A 56 -17.20 7.19 -4.33
CA PRO A 56 -16.73 6.16 -5.24
C PRO A 56 -15.91 6.79 -6.38
N VAL A 57 -14.76 6.19 -6.68
CA VAL A 57 -13.89 6.55 -7.82
C VAL A 57 -13.52 5.30 -8.62
N ALA A 58 -13.28 5.44 -9.92
CA ALA A 58 -12.86 4.34 -10.79
C ALA A 58 -11.43 3.84 -10.48
N GLY A 59 -10.64 4.68 -9.81
CA GLY A 59 -9.27 4.40 -9.40
C GLY A 59 -8.54 5.67 -8.97
N VAL A 60 -7.31 5.48 -8.52
CA VAL A 60 -6.38 6.53 -8.11
C VAL A 60 -5.24 6.58 -9.13
N ARG A 61 -4.82 7.78 -9.53
CA ARG A 61 -3.70 8.03 -10.44
C ARG A 61 -2.71 8.93 -9.74
N LEU A 62 -1.43 8.56 -9.76
CA LEU A 62 -0.36 9.51 -9.45
C LEU A 62 -0.08 10.34 -10.71
N ALA A 63 -0.15 11.66 -10.60
CA ALA A 63 0.01 12.58 -11.72
C ALA A 63 1.41 12.52 -12.34
N ARG A 64 2.42 12.22 -11.51
CA ARG A 64 3.83 12.14 -11.90
C ARG A 64 4.38 10.75 -11.66
N PRO A 65 5.42 10.35 -12.43
CA PRO A 65 6.21 9.19 -12.08
C PRO A 65 6.79 9.32 -10.68
N ALA A 66 6.70 8.26 -9.89
CA ALA A 66 7.34 8.16 -8.59
C ALA A 66 8.84 7.91 -8.81
N ASP A 67 9.65 8.97 -8.79
CA ASP A 67 11.09 8.86 -9.00
C ASP A 67 11.84 8.63 -7.68
N PHE A 68 11.97 7.37 -7.28
CA PHE A 68 12.66 7.00 -6.04
C PHE A 68 14.19 7.24 -6.10
N SER A 69 14.72 7.68 -7.24
CA SER A 69 16.12 8.09 -7.36
C SER A 69 16.32 9.58 -7.05
N ALA A 70 15.27 10.39 -7.15
CA ALA A 70 15.33 11.85 -7.01
C ALA A 70 14.44 12.40 -5.88
N LEU A 71 13.34 11.73 -5.56
CA LEU A 71 12.41 12.15 -4.53
C LEU A 71 13.01 12.04 -3.13
N PRO A 72 12.66 12.96 -2.21
CA PRO A 72 13.07 12.87 -0.83
C PRO A 72 12.38 11.68 -0.12
N GLY A 73 13.01 11.19 0.96
CA GLY A 73 12.59 9.94 1.62
C GLY A 73 11.19 9.98 2.22
N ASP A 74 10.73 11.14 2.69
CA ASP A 74 9.38 11.38 3.19
C ASP A 74 8.33 11.22 2.08
N GLU A 75 8.59 11.76 0.89
CA GLU A 75 7.69 11.63 -0.24
C GLU A 75 7.63 10.18 -0.75
N ILE A 76 8.76 9.48 -0.79
CA ILE A 76 8.80 8.05 -1.11
C ILE A 76 7.98 7.23 -0.09
N ALA A 77 8.19 7.47 1.21
CA ALA A 77 7.44 6.82 2.28
C ALA A 77 5.93 7.08 2.15
N ARG A 78 5.54 8.32 1.81
CA ARG A 78 4.14 8.71 1.59
C ARG A 78 3.51 8.01 0.40
N ILE A 79 4.22 7.91 -0.73
CA ILE A 79 3.76 7.17 -1.92
C ILE A 79 3.52 5.70 -1.57
N ILE A 80 4.46 5.06 -0.86
CA ILE A 80 4.32 3.65 -0.45
C ILE A 80 3.10 3.47 0.47
N ALA A 81 2.91 4.36 1.44
CA ALA A 81 1.75 4.34 2.33
C ALA A 81 0.43 4.46 1.54
N LEU A 82 0.35 5.35 0.55
CA LEU A 82 -0.83 5.49 -0.31
C LEU A 82 -1.09 4.25 -1.16
N LEU A 83 -0.06 3.66 -1.79
CA LEU A 83 -0.20 2.42 -2.56
C LEU A 83 -0.72 1.28 -1.68
N ARG A 84 -0.22 1.19 -0.44
CA ARG A 84 -0.69 0.22 0.55
C ARG A 84 -2.17 0.44 0.91
N GLU A 85 -2.60 1.69 1.12
CA GLU A 85 -3.99 1.97 1.45
C GLU A 85 -4.94 1.73 0.26
N CYS A 86 -4.54 2.06 -0.96
CA CYS A 86 -5.31 1.68 -2.15
C CYS A 86 -5.43 0.16 -2.28
N SER A 87 -4.36 -0.59 -1.99
CA SER A 87 -4.42 -2.06 -1.95
C SER A 87 -5.39 -2.56 -0.88
N SER A 88 -5.39 -1.95 0.31
CA SER A 88 -6.30 -2.29 1.41
C SER A 88 -7.77 -2.06 1.06
N THR A 89 -8.09 -0.98 0.33
CA THR A 89 -9.45 -0.64 -0.08
C THR A 89 -9.88 -1.29 -1.40
N GLY A 90 -8.96 -1.98 -2.09
CA GLY A 90 -9.18 -2.54 -3.43
C GLY A 90 -9.27 -1.48 -4.53
N ALA A 91 -8.86 -0.24 -4.26
CA ALA A 91 -8.83 0.81 -5.26
C ALA A 91 -7.73 0.53 -6.29
N ARG A 92 -8.11 0.51 -7.57
CA ARG A 92 -7.14 0.41 -8.67
C ARG A 92 -6.21 1.63 -8.64
N VAL A 93 -4.91 1.40 -8.77
CA VAL A 93 -3.92 2.48 -8.88
C VAL A 93 -3.27 2.50 -10.25
N ILE A 94 -3.11 3.70 -10.81
CA ILE A 94 -2.37 3.98 -12.04
C ILE A 94 -1.17 4.83 -11.69
N TRP A 95 0.03 4.29 -11.84
CA TRP A 95 1.26 5.00 -11.51
C TRP A 95 2.44 4.45 -12.31
N SER A 96 3.56 5.16 -12.30
CA SER A 96 4.82 4.72 -12.92
C SER A 96 5.96 4.92 -11.95
N LEU A 97 6.97 4.06 -12.02
CA LEU A 97 8.11 4.05 -11.11
C LEU A 97 9.39 4.39 -11.87
N VAL A 98 10.21 5.28 -11.30
CA VAL A 98 11.58 5.54 -11.76
C VAL A 98 12.55 5.15 -10.64
N LEU A 99 13.61 4.41 -11.00
CA LEU A 99 14.62 3.91 -10.09
C LEU A 99 16.02 4.23 -10.59
N GLY A 100 16.93 4.48 -9.66
CA GLY A 100 18.37 4.44 -9.91
C GLY A 100 18.89 3.00 -9.76
N ALA A 101 20.12 2.76 -10.24
CA ALA A 101 20.74 1.44 -10.11
C ALA A 101 20.87 0.98 -8.64
N ARG A 102 20.95 1.92 -7.69
CA ARG A 102 21.06 1.67 -6.25
C ARG A 102 19.73 1.32 -5.58
N GLN A 103 18.60 1.50 -6.27
CA GLN A 103 17.26 1.28 -5.73
C GLN A 103 16.59 0.02 -6.31
N LEU A 104 17.31 -0.78 -7.10
CA LEU A 104 16.76 -2.00 -7.71
C LEU A 104 16.38 -3.06 -6.68
N ASP A 105 17.04 -3.08 -5.53
CA ASP A 105 16.74 -3.97 -4.40
C ASP A 105 15.42 -3.62 -3.69
N LEU A 106 14.80 -2.48 -4.01
CA LEU A 106 13.47 -2.12 -3.52
C LEU A 106 12.36 -2.90 -4.21
N ILE A 107 12.57 -3.38 -5.45
CA ILE A 107 11.53 -4.07 -6.23
C ILE A 107 10.95 -5.28 -5.47
N PRO A 108 11.75 -6.28 -5.03
CA PRO A 108 11.19 -7.44 -4.30
C PRO A 108 10.55 -7.05 -2.96
N ARG A 109 10.93 -5.90 -2.38
CA ARG A 109 10.34 -5.42 -1.12
C ARG A 109 8.96 -4.77 -1.30
N LEU A 110 8.63 -4.38 -2.54
CA LEU A 110 7.44 -3.61 -2.88
C LEU A 110 6.51 -4.38 -3.81
N ASP A 111 6.91 -5.53 -4.31
CA ASP A 111 6.16 -6.25 -5.34
C ASP A 111 4.79 -6.78 -4.86
N HIS A 112 4.57 -6.84 -3.54
CA HIS A 112 3.27 -7.07 -2.91
C HIS A 112 2.27 -5.91 -3.05
N LEU A 113 2.73 -4.72 -3.46
CA LEU A 113 1.89 -3.53 -3.70
C LEU A 113 1.31 -3.52 -5.12
N PRO A 114 0.31 -2.65 -5.41
CA PRO A 114 -0.21 -2.47 -6.75
C PRO A 114 0.93 -2.14 -7.74
N ALA A 115 1.10 -2.99 -8.75
CA ALA A 115 2.20 -2.83 -9.69
C ALA A 115 2.07 -1.53 -10.50
N PRO A 116 3.20 -0.86 -10.82
CA PRO A 116 3.17 0.30 -11.71
C PRO A 116 2.83 -0.13 -13.15
N GLU A 117 2.41 0.82 -13.98
CA GLU A 117 2.26 0.60 -15.41
C GLU A 117 3.63 0.38 -16.06
N THR A 118 4.61 1.20 -15.69
CA THR A 118 5.98 1.16 -16.21
C THR A 118 7.02 1.28 -15.09
N ILE A 119 8.18 0.67 -15.31
CA ILE A 119 9.37 0.83 -14.49
C ILE A 119 10.47 1.38 -15.38
N THR A 120 11.00 2.54 -15.04
CA THR A 120 12.15 3.14 -15.73
C THR A 120 13.37 3.08 -14.83
N VAL A 121 14.45 2.48 -15.32
CA VAL A 121 15.72 2.41 -14.58
C VAL A 121 16.72 3.34 -15.26
N ALA A 122 17.24 4.30 -14.50
CA ALA A 122 18.21 5.27 -15.01
C ALA A 122 19.40 4.56 -15.68
N GLY A 123 19.65 4.89 -16.95
CA GLY A 123 20.71 4.27 -17.76
C GLY A 123 20.41 2.87 -18.30
N ARG A 124 19.26 2.26 -17.99
CA ARG A 124 18.82 0.96 -18.55
C ARG A 124 17.53 1.03 -19.37
N GLY A 125 16.79 2.13 -19.28
CA GLY A 125 15.57 2.38 -20.05
C GLY A 125 14.29 1.95 -19.33
N THR A 126 13.18 1.96 -20.07
CA THR A 126 11.83 1.68 -19.55
C THR A 126 11.38 0.28 -19.92
N THR A 127 10.84 -0.45 -18.96
CA THR A 127 10.24 -1.76 -19.14
C THR A 127 8.81 -1.81 -18.60
N SER A 128 8.02 -2.75 -19.11
CA SER A 128 6.71 -3.09 -18.54
C SER A 128 6.91 -3.79 -17.20
N ALA A 129 6.09 -3.45 -16.20
CA ALA A 129 6.07 -4.15 -14.91
C ALA A 129 5.41 -5.55 -14.98
N GLY A 130 5.60 -6.29 -16.09
CA GLY A 130 4.90 -7.54 -16.38
C GLY A 130 5.11 -8.61 -15.31
N GLU A 131 6.34 -8.78 -14.84
CA GLU A 131 6.68 -9.73 -13.77
C GLU A 131 6.01 -9.36 -12.44
N TRP A 132 6.13 -8.08 -12.03
CA TRP A 132 5.43 -7.54 -10.86
C TRP A 132 3.90 -7.71 -11.00
N ARG A 133 3.31 -7.45 -12.17
CA ARG A 133 1.86 -7.67 -12.40
C ARG A 133 1.45 -9.15 -12.41
N SER A 134 2.35 -10.05 -12.78
CA SER A 134 2.08 -11.49 -12.88
C SER A 134 2.23 -12.22 -11.54
N ALA A 135 2.97 -11.64 -10.60
CA ALA A 135 2.98 -12.09 -9.22
C ALA A 135 1.58 -11.88 -8.61
N ARG A 136 1.13 -12.83 -7.78
CA ARG A 136 -0.18 -12.76 -7.11
C ARG A 136 -0.12 -11.74 -5.97
N ASN A 137 0.11 -10.46 -6.27
CA ASN A 137 0.53 -9.46 -5.29
C ASN A 137 -0.49 -9.24 -4.17
N PHE A 138 -1.77 -9.41 -4.48
CA PHE A 138 -2.82 -9.22 -3.48
C PHE A 138 -2.73 -10.29 -2.40
N GLY A 139 -2.49 -9.84 -1.16
CA GLY A 139 -2.45 -10.70 0.01
C GLY A 139 -1.07 -11.25 0.36
N LEU A 140 -0.03 -10.99 -0.43
CA LEU A 140 1.32 -11.52 -0.14
C LEU A 140 1.92 -10.99 1.16
N LEU A 141 1.66 -9.72 1.51
CA LEU A 141 2.14 -9.15 2.76
C LEU A 141 1.04 -8.31 3.39
N HIS A 142 0.47 -8.82 4.48
CA HIS A 142 -0.68 -8.17 5.11
C HIS A 142 -0.65 -8.31 6.62
N PHE A 143 -1.35 -7.40 7.31
CA PHE A 143 -1.54 -7.49 8.74
C PHE A 143 -2.99 -7.28 9.16
N ARG A 144 -3.28 -7.74 10.37
CA ARG A 144 -4.53 -7.52 11.09
C ARG A 144 -4.23 -7.06 12.49
N LYS A 145 -5.04 -6.11 12.97
CA LYS A 145 -4.99 -5.66 14.35
C LYS A 145 -5.96 -6.47 15.21
N GLY A 146 -5.41 -7.22 16.16
CA GLY A 146 -6.16 -7.79 17.27
C GLY A 146 -6.24 -6.80 18.45
N PRO A 147 -6.92 -7.16 19.55
CA PRO A 147 -7.06 -6.27 20.71
C PRO A 147 -5.72 -5.87 21.35
N ALA A 148 -4.74 -6.78 21.38
CA ALA A 148 -3.46 -6.58 22.05
C ALA A 148 -2.26 -7.08 21.21
N PHE A 149 -2.46 -7.41 19.94
CA PHE A 149 -1.42 -7.92 19.06
C PHE A 149 -1.69 -7.54 17.60
N LEU A 150 -0.66 -7.64 16.77
CA LEU A 150 -0.78 -7.65 15.31
C LEU A 150 -0.46 -9.04 14.78
N SER A 151 -1.28 -9.54 13.87
CA SER A 151 -0.94 -10.74 13.09
C SER A 151 -0.53 -10.30 11.70
N VAL A 152 0.70 -10.64 11.33
CA VAL A 152 1.27 -10.40 10.01
C VAL A 152 1.40 -11.73 9.29
N VAL A 153 1.01 -11.74 8.03
CA VAL A 153 1.24 -12.86 7.11
C VAL A 153 2.13 -12.34 6.00
N ASP A 154 3.22 -13.04 5.78
CA ASP A 154 4.18 -12.79 4.71
C ASP A 154 4.30 -14.08 3.88
N GLU A 155 3.87 -14.00 2.63
CA GLU A 155 3.88 -15.06 1.62
C GLU A 155 4.74 -14.65 0.41
N ARG A 156 5.60 -13.63 0.57
CA ARG A 156 6.54 -13.22 -0.48
C ARG A 156 7.55 -14.34 -0.76
N PRO A 157 8.11 -14.46 -1.99
CA PRO A 157 9.02 -15.56 -2.31
C PRO A 157 10.22 -15.71 -1.38
N GLU A 158 10.71 -14.60 -0.83
CA GLU A 158 11.84 -14.55 0.11
C GLU A 158 11.46 -14.83 1.58
N SER A 159 10.17 -14.90 1.91
CA SER A 159 9.65 -14.98 3.28
C SER A 159 8.28 -15.66 3.31
N CYS A 160 8.17 -16.79 4.02
CA CYS A 160 6.89 -17.51 4.18
C CYS A 160 6.60 -17.71 5.66
N ASP A 161 6.20 -16.63 6.31
CA ASP A 161 6.09 -16.56 7.76
C ASP A 161 4.74 -15.99 8.22
N ARG A 162 4.28 -16.50 9.36
CA ARG A 162 3.21 -15.91 10.15
C ARG A 162 3.80 -15.35 11.43
N ILE A 163 3.74 -14.04 11.57
CA ILE A 163 4.38 -13.31 12.67
C ILE A 163 3.29 -12.74 13.56
N ILE A 164 3.39 -13.01 14.87
CA ILE A 164 2.59 -12.33 15.89
C ILE A 164 3.47 -11.28 16.54
N ILE A 165 2.99 -10.04 16.57
CA ILE A 165 3.63 -8.92 17.25
C ILE A 165 2.76 -8.55 18.44
N ASP A 166 3.21 -8.87 19.64
CA ASP A 166 2.53 -8.59 20.91
C ASP A 166 3.38 -7.75 21.87
N ASP A 167 4.67 -7.55 21.57
CA ASP A 167 5.51 -6.58 22.27
C ASP A 167 4.97 -5.15 22.04
N PRO A 168 4.72 -4.37 23.11
CA PRO A 168 4.15 -3.03 22.99
C PRO A 168 4.99 -2.05 22.17
N ALA A 169 6.31 -2.04 22.33
CA ALA A 169 7.18 -1.12 21.59
C ALA A 169 7.22 -1.47 20.10
N THR A 170 7.24 -2.77 19.77
CA THR A 170 7.21 -3.25 18.38
C THR A 170 5.87 -2.94 17.72
N THR A 171 4.76 -3.08 18.45
CA THR A 171 3.43 -2.69 17.96
C THR A 171 3.34 -1.17 17.75
N GLU A 172 3.88 -0.36 18.66
CA GLU A 172 3.91 1.10 18.52
C GLU A 172 4.71 1.53 17.30
N VAL A 173 5.93 1.03 17.12
CA VAL A 173 6.77 1.31 15.95
C VAL A 173 6.07 0.88 14.65
N PHE A 174 5.48 -0.32 14.62
CA PHE A 174 4.75 -0.82 13.46
C PHE A 174 3.59 0.10 13.07
N LEU A 175 2.76 0.50 14.04
CA LEU A 175 1.59 1.34 13.82
C LEU A 175 1.98 2.78 13.46
N GLN A 176 3.00 3.35 14.11
CA GLN A 176 3.49 4.70 13.82
C GLN A 176 4.09 4.78 12.41
N GLY A 177 4.75 3.72 11.94
CA GLY A 177 5.28 3.64 10.58
C GLY A 177 4.22 3.56 9.47
N LEU A 178 2.92 3.40 9.77
CA LEU A 178 1.89 3.25 8.74
C LEU A 178 1.81 4.48 7.81
N GLU A 179 1.88 5.71 8.30
CA GLU A 179 1.77 6.91 7.45
C GLU A 179 3.07 7.29 6.73
N GLY A 180 4.18 6.62 7.06
CA GLY A 180 5.50 7.17 6.85
C GLY A 180 5.82 8.22 7.93
N CYS A 181 6.98 8.09 8.56
CA CYS A 181 7.46 9.05 9.57
C CYS A 181 8.98 9.14 9.56
N ALA A 182 9.54 10.11 10.29
CA ALA A 182 10.99 10.20 10.42
C ALA A 182 11.52 8.99 11.22
N TRP A 183 12.67 8.45 10.80
CA TRP A 183 13.34 7.34 11.47
C TRP A 183 13.67 7.65 12.92
N THR A 184 13.99 8.91 13.23
CA THR A 184 14.26 9.39 14.59
C THR A 184 13.05 9.27 15.51
N GLU A 185 11.83 9.37 14.97
CA GLU A 185 10.62 9.18 15.77
C GLU A 185 10.43 7.71 16.16
N LEU A 186 10.70 6.78 15.24
CA LEU A 186 10.67 5.34 15.50
C LEU A 186 11.83 4.83 16.36
N THR A 187 12.85 5.65 16.56
CA THR A 187 14.07 5.30 17.29
C THR A 187 14.34 6.21 18.49
N ARG A 188 13.27 6.83 19.02
CA ARG A 188 13.31 7.79 20.13
C ARG A 188 13.99 7.30 21.41
N ASP A 189 14.04 5.98 21.62
CA ASP A 189 14.77 5.35 22.73
C ASP A 189 15.32 3.97 22.31
N PRO A 190 16.21 3.34 23.11
CA PRO A 190 16.86 2.09 22.73
C PRO A 190 15.90 0.93 22.45
N ARG A 191 14.74 0.87 23.10
CA ARG A 191 13.75 -0.20 22.91
C ARG A 191 13.06 -0.04 21.56
N HIS A 192 12.61 1.18 21.23
CA HIS A 192 12.01 1.47 19.93
C HIS A 192 13.04 1.32 18.80
N ALA A 193 14.30 1.72 19.02
CA ALA A 193 15.38 1.51 18.07
C ALA A 193 15.70 0.03 17.82
N ALA A 194 15.57 -0.85 18.82
CA ALA A 194 15.69 -2.29 18.62
C ALA A 194 14.49 -2.84 17.81
N ALA A 195 13.27 -2.44 18.18
CA ALA A 195 12.05 -2.84 17.48
C ALA A 195 12.03 -2.41 16.00
N ALA A 196 12.39 -1.16 15.70
CA ALA A 196 12.46 -0.66 14.33
C ALA A 196 13.48 -1.43 13.47
N ARG A 197 14.65 -1.75 14.04
CA ARG A 197 15.67 -2.55 13.34
C ARG A 197 15.21 -3.98 13.09
N ASP A 198 14.55 -4.60 14.06
CA ASP A 198 13.99 -5.95 13.93
C ASP A 198 12.90 -6.02 12.86
N LEU A 199 11.95 -5.07 12.87
CA LEU A 199 10.93 -4.94 11.82
C LEU A 199 11.55 -4.71 10.44
N ALA A 200 12.61 -3.91 10.34
CA ALA A 200 13.32 -3.67 9.09
C ALA A 200 14.07 -4.90 8.60
N ALA A 201 14.69 -5.67 9.50
CA ALA A 201 15.37 -6.92 9.20
C ALA A 201 14.38 -7.99 8.71
N LYS A 202 13.17 -8.05 9.27
CA LYS A 202 12.06 -8.91 8.84
C LYS A 202 11.35 -8.41 7.57
N GLY A 203 11.79 -7.30 6.98
CA GLY A 203 11.17 -6.74 5.79
C GLY A 203 9.73 -6.27 6.01
N LEU A 204 9.35 -5.92 7.24
CA LEU A 204 8.03 -5.37 7.60
C LEU A 204 8.04 -3.84 7.66
N LEU A 205 9.22 -3.25 7.84
CA LEU A 205 9.45 -1.81 7.84
C LEU A 205 10.51 -1.49 6.77
N LEU A 206 10.22 -0.54 5.89
CA LEU A 206 11.20 -0.05 4.93
C LEU A 206 11.75 1.29 5.41
N ARG A 207 13.08 1.41 5.52
CA ARG A 207 13.75 2.69 5.71
C ARG A 207 14.18 3.26 4.35
N VAL A 208 13.83 4.51 4.09
CA VAL A 208 14.21 5.28 2.90
C VAL A 208 14.85 6.59 3.35
N GLY A 209 16.18 6.66 3.28
CA GLY A 209 16.92 7.78 3.86
C GLY A 209 16.66 7.91 5.37
N ASP A 210 16.18 9.08 5.79
CA ASP A 210 15.83 9.38 7.18
C ASP A 210 14.35 9.16 7.52
N HIS A 211 13.60 8.51 6.63
CA HIS A 211 12.20 8.16 6.84
C HIS A 211 11.99 6.66 6.82
N ALA A 212 10.88 6.19 7.37
CA ALA A 212 10.47 4.80 7.28
C ALA A 212 8.97 4.63 7.15
N VAL A 213 8.58 3.52 6.52
CA VAL A 213 7.19 3.16 6.26
C VAL A 213 6.95 1.67 6.48
N THR A 214 5.85 1.35 7.14
CA THR A 214 5.39 -0.03 7.37
C THR A 214 4.80 -0.60 6.08
N LEU A 215 5.30 -1.76 5.67
CA LEU A 215 5.00 -2.38 4.37
C LEU A 215 3.72 -3.23 4.32
N PRO A 216 3.37 -4.03 5.34
CA PRO A 216 2.22 -4.91 5.25
C PRO A 216 0.90 -4.17 5.05
N VAL A 217 0.10 -4.64 4.09
CA VAL A 217 -1.23 -4.07 3.80
C VAL A 217 -2.19 -4.36 4.95
N HIS A 218 -2.93 -3.34 5.42
CA HIS A 218 -3.94 -3.55 6.45
C HIS A 218 -5.13 -4.32 5.86
N MET A 219 -5.36 -5.56 6.28
CA MET A 219 -6.53 -6.31 5.80
C MET A 219 -7.76 -6.00 6.66
N ARG A 220 -8.55 -5.03 6.21
CA ARG A 220 -9.76 -4.54 6.91
C ARG A 220 -10.96 -5.48 6.78
N ALA A 221 -11.09 -6.18 5.65
CA ALA A 221 -12.15 -7.14 5.41
C ALA A 221 -11.56 -8.41 4.77
N TRP A 222 -12.09 -9.58 5.14
CA TRP A 222 -11.72 -10.83 4.49
C TRP A 222 -12.39 -10.86 3.10
N PRO A 223 -11.66 -11.14 2.01
CA PRO A 223 -12.26 -11.30 0.68
C PRO A 223 -12.98 -12.65 0.58
N LEU A 224 -13.93 -12.93 1.49
CA LEU A 224 -14.77 -14.12 1.40
C LEU A 224 -15.62 -14.07 0.11
N GLY A 225 -16.06 -12.88 -0.31
CA GLY A 225 -16.82 -12.70 -1.56
C GLY A 225 -16.02 -12.93 -2.84
N ALA A 226 -14.77 -12.44 -2.93
CA ALA A 226 -13.97 -12.57 -4.15
C ALA A 226 -13.34 -13.98 -4.31
N ALA A 227 -12.99 -14.63 -3.19
CA ALA A 227 -12.53 -16.03 -3.22
C ALA A 227 -13.69 -16.99 -3.57
N LEU A 228 -14.91 -16.74 -3.08
CA LEU A 228 -16.08 -17.57 -3.40
C LEU A 228 -16.62 -17.35 -4.82
N LEU A 229 -16.39 -16.18 -5.44
CA LEU A 229 -16.86 -15.86 -6.79
C LEU A 229 -15.87 -16.21 -7.92
N GLY A 230 -14.64 -16.63 -7.59
CA GLY A 230 -13.61 -16.91 -8.60
C GLY A 230 -12.70 -18.12 -8.34
N GLY A 231 -12.88 -18.86 -7.23
CA GLY A 231 -12.01 -19.98 -6.89
C GLY A 231 -12.77 -21.06 -6.13
N THR A 232 -12.97 -22.19 -6.80
CA THR A 232 -13.53 -23.42 -6.26
C THR A 232 -12.95 -23.76 -4.88
N LEU A 233 -13.84 -23.91 -3.89
CA LEU A 233 -13.61 -24.74 -2.71
C LEU A 233 -13.34 -26.18 -3.17
N ALA A 234 -12.11 -26.45 -3.58
CA ALA A 234 -11.62 -27.79 -3.92
C ALA A 234 -10.26 -28.04 -3.28
N SER A 235 -10.15 -27.76 -1.98
CA SER A 235 -9.07 -28.27 -1.14
C SER A 235 -9.50 -28.21 0.33
N ALA A 236 -10.63 -28.82 0.65
CA ALA A 236 -10.94 -29.22 2.02
C ALA A 236 -11.23 -30.71 1.98
N GLY A 237 -10.32 -31.51 2.55
CA GLY A 237 -10.53 -32.92 2.81
C GLY A 237 -9.90 -33.90 1.82
N LYS A 238 -8.57 -34.06 1.88
CA LYS A 238 -8.01 -35.42 1.83
C LYS A 238 -7.44 -35.74 3.20
N LYS A 239 -8.22 -36.51 3.97
CA LYS A 239 -7.69 -37.34 5.05
C LYS A 239 -6.54 -38.17 4.46
N LYS A 240 -5.39 -38.17 5.14
CA LYS A 240 -4.44 -39.27 5.02
C LYS A 240 -5.11 -40.46 5.69
N ASP A 241 -5.46 -41.47 4.90
CA ASP A 241 -5.62 -42.82 5.42
C ASP A 241 -4.26 -43.52 5.23
N GLU A 242 -3.87 -44.26 6.28
CA GLU A 242 -2.68 -45.13 6.37
C GLU A 242 -2.63 -46.19 5.27
#